data_AF-A0A4S3LNC1-F1
#
_entry.id   AF-A0A4S3LNC1-F1
#
_cell.length_a   1.000
_cell.length_b   1.000
_cell.length_c   1.000
_cell.angle_alpha   90.00
_cell.angle_beta   90.00
_cell.angle_gamma   90.00
#
_symmetry.space_group_name_H-M   'P 1'
#
loop_
_entity.id
_entity.type
_entity.pdbx_description
1 polymer ?
#
loop_
_entity_poly.entity_id
_entity_poly.type
_entity_poly.pdbx_seq_one_letter_code
_entity_poly.pdbx_strand_id
1 'polypeptide(L)'
;LWLRKGGSAWLLFPAALSLAAFVWLLTLHPAASGRVYAAYGGVYVMTAMLWLRVVDGVKLSTTDWLGACVALAGMLIIISGWKAA
;
A
#
# COMPACT_ATOMS: atom_id res chain seq x y z
N LEU A 1 -17.86 -2.31 -7.05
CA LEU A 1 -18.56 -2.76 -8.29
C LEU A 1 -20.01 -3.20 -8.04
N TRP A 2 -20.30 -3.96 -6.96
CA TRP A 2 -21.65 -4.47 -6.69
C TRP A 2 -22.61 -3.40 -6.15
N LEU A 3 -22.36 -2.83 -4.96
CA LEU A 3 -23.26 -1.87 -4.31
C LEU A 3 -23.39 -0.50 -5.00
N ARG A 4 -22.30 0.01 -5.59
CA ARG A 4 -22.27 1.38 -6.20
C ARG A 4 -22.38 1.40 -7.72
N LYS A 5 -22.25 0.27 -8.43
CA LYS A 5 -22.28 0.20 -9.91
C LYS A 5 -23.21 -0.89 -10.46
N GLY A 6 -23.98 -1.59 -9.63
CA GLY A 6 -24.92 -2.63 -10.09
C GLY A 6 -24.26 -3.88 -10.71
N GLY A 7 -22.95 -4.06 -10.56
CA GLY A 7 -22.24 -5.20 -11.14
C GLY A 7 -22.58 -6.51 -10.41
N SER A 8 -22.84 -7.59 -11.14
CA SER A 8 -23.32 -8.89 -10.62
C SER A 8 -22.64 -9.36 -9.32
N ALA A 9 -23.43 -9.89 -8.37
CA ALA A 9 -22.95 -10.49 -7.12
C ALA A 9 -21.94 -11.63 -7.36
N TRP A 10 -21.94 -12.20 -8.57
CA TRP A 10 -20.96 -13.19 -9.01
C TRP A 10 -19.51 -12.70 -8.95
N LEU A 11 -19.26 -11.39 -9.05
CA LEU A 11 -17.93 -10.79 -8.87
C LEU A 11 -17.42 -10.87 -7.43
N LEU A 12 -18.29 -11.10 -6.45
CA LEU A 12 -17.88 -11.29 -5.05
C LEU A 12 -17.15 -12.62 -4.86
N PHE A 13 -17.47 -13.64 -5.65
CA PHE A 13 -16.85 -14.95 -5.53
C PHE A 13 -15.36 -14.94 -5.90
N PRO A 14 -14.92 -14.46 -7.08
CA PRO A 14 -13.50 -14.36 -7.41
C PRO A 14 -12.79 -13.31 -6.53
N ALA A 15 -13.49 -12.26 -6.10
CA ALA A 15 -12.92 -11.29 -5.16
C ALA A 15 -12.63 -11.92 -3.78
N ALA A 16 -13.57 -12.70 -3.24
CA ALA A 16 -13.40 -13.43 -1.99
C ALA A 16 -12.30 -14.48 -2.11
N LEU A 17 -12.23 -15.19 -3.24
CA LEU A 17 -11.21 -16.20 -3.50
C LEU A 17 -9.80 -15.56 -3.60
N SER A 18 -9.70 -14.42 -4.31
CA SER A 18 -8.47 -13.63 -4.37
C SER A 18 -8.05 -13.09 -2.99
N LEU A 19 -9.01 -12.68 -2.16
CA LEU A 19 -8.73 -12.20 -0.80
C LEU A 19 -8.27 -13.34 0.11
N ALA A 20 -8.92 -14.51 0.04
CA ALA A 20 -8.53 -15.70 0.79
C ALA A 20 -7.13 -16.19 0.39
N ALA A 21 -6.83 -16.20 -0.92
CA ALA A 21 -5.50 -16.53 -1.43
C ALA A 21 -4.44 -15.52 -0.96
N PHE A 22 -4.77 -14.23 -0.95
CA PHE A 22 -3.88 -13.20 -0.42
C PHE A 22 -3.57 -13.42 1.06
N VAL A 23 -4.59 -13.61 1.90
CA VAL A 23 -4.42 -13.87 3.35
C VAL A 23 -3.62 -15.15 3.60
N TRP A 24 -3.87 -16.21 2.82
CA TRP A 24 -3.09 -17.45 2.91
C TRP A 24 -1.62 -17.24 2.52
N LEU A 25 -1.33 -16.44 1.50
CA LEU A 25 0.07 -16.11 1.17
C LEU A 25 0.80 -15.40 2.31
N LEU A 26 0.09 -14.64 3.14
CA LEU A 26 0.68 -13.96 4.30
C LEU A 26 1.02 -14.89 5.45
N THR A 27 0.27 -15.98 5.62
CA THR A 27 0.60 -16.97 6.65
C THR A 27 1.86 -17.77 6.32
N LEU A 28 2.27 -17.81 5.05
CA LEU A 28 3.57 -18.38 4.63
C LEU A 28 4.77 -17.46 4.85
N HIS A 29 4.58 -16.17 5.18
CA HIS A 29 5.69 -15.23 5.31
C HIS A 29 6.37 -15.37 6.69
N PRO A 30 7.63 -15.85 6.79
CA PRO A 30 8.28 -16.15 8.09
C PRO A 30 8.78 -14.91 8.84
N ALA A 31 8.61 -13.71 8.28
CA ALA A 31 9.04 -12.45 8.86
C ALA A 31 7.83 -11.63 9.34
N ALA A 32 8.01 -10.80 10.38
CA ALA A 32 6.97 -9.93 10.95
C ALA A 32 6.24 -9.12 9.85
N SER A 33 5.11 -9.65 9.37
CA SER A 33 4.43 -9.21 8.15
C SER A 33 4.10 -7.71 8.15
N GLY A 34 3.85 -7.14 9.33
CA GLY A 34 3.54 -5.71 9.50
C GLY A 34 4.67 -4.75 9.11
N ARG A 35 5.95 -5.11 9.32
CA ARG A 35 7.08 -4.22 8.99
C ARG A 35 7.38 -4.21 7.49
N VAL A 36 7.23 -5.36 6.86
CA VAL A 36 7.30 -5.52 5.40
C VAL A 36 6.21 -4.69 4.73
N TYR A 37 5.00 -4.68 5.28
CA TYR A 37 3.93 -3.81 4.80
C TYR A 37 4.19 -2.32 5.01
N ALA A 38 4.78 -1.92 6.14
CA ALA A 38 5.18 -0.54 6.35
C ALA A 38 6.21 -0.08 5.30
N ALA A 39 7.14 -0.95 4.92
CA ALA A 39 8.10 -0.70 3.85
C ALA A 39 7.43 -0.50 2.48
N TYR A 40 6.53 -1.41 2.09
CA TYR A 40 5.79 -1.27 0.84
C TYR A 40 4.90 -0.02 0.82
N GLY A 41 4.24 0.28 1.95
CA GLY A 41 3.38 1.46 2.08
C GLY A 41 4.12 2.77 1.84
N GLY A 42 5.31 2.95 2.43
CA GLY A 42 6.09 4.18 2.22
C GLY A 42 6.61 4.34 0.79
N VAL A 43 7.10 3.25 0.16
CA VAL A 43 7.52 3.27 -1.25
C VAL A 43 6.34 3.57 -2.18
N TYR A 44 5.17 3.00 -1.88
CA TYR A 44 3.95 3.25 -2.64
C TYR A 44 3.54 4.71 -2.60
N VAL A 45 3.54 5.35 -1.42
CA VAL A 45 3.22 6.78 -1.28
C VAL A 45 4.15 7.63 -2.13
N MET A 46 5.46 7.35 -2.13
CA MET A 46 6.41 8.08 -2.97
C MET A 46 6.16 7.88 -4.46
N THR A 47 5.89 6.65 -4.86
CA THR A 47 5.62 6.32 -6.27
C THR A 47 4.34 6.99 -6.75
N ALA A 48 3.29 7.00 -5.92
CA ALA A 48 2.02 7.66 -6.22
C ALA A 48 2.20 9.19 -6.35
N MET A 49 2.96 9.81 -5.44
CA MET A 49 3.29 11.24 -5.50
C MET A 49 4.10 11.59 -6.77
N LEU A 50 5.08 10.76 -7.13
CA LEU A 50 5.85 10.93 -8.36
C LEU A 50 4.96 10.77 -9.60
N TRP A 51 4.07 9.78 -9.60
CA TRP A 51 3.14 9.53 -10.69
C TRP A 51 2.20 10.71 -10.91
N LEU A 52 1.60 11.22 -9.83
CA LEU A 52 0.72 12.39 -9.87
C LEU A 52 1.43 13.62 -10.45
N ARG A 53 2.73 13.76 -10.15
CA ARG A 53 3.59 14.83 -10.67
C ARG A 53 3.94 14.65 -12.15
N VAL A 54 4.36 13.46 -12.53
CA VAL A 54 5.03 13.16 -13.82
C VAL A 54 4.02 12.77 -14.90
N VAL A 55 3.08 11.89 -14.56
CA VAL A 55 2.11 11.33 -15.51
C VAL A 55 0.86 12.19 -15.55
N ASP A 56 0.31 12.53 -14.39
CA ASP A 56 -0.93 13.32 -14.33
C ASP A 56 -0.67 14.84 -14.44
N GLY A 57 0.60 15.26 -14.39
CA GLY A 57 1.02 16.66 -14.54
C GLY A 57 0.54 17.59 -13.41
N VAL A 58 -0.01 17.03 -12.34
CA VAL A 58 -0.56 17.79 -11.21
C VAL A 58 0.60 18.41 -10.42
N LYS A 59 0.48 19.69 -10.08
CA LYS A 59 1.43 20.35 -9.18
C LYS A 59 1.17 19.86 -7.76
N LEU A 60 2.10 19.07 -7.22
CA LEU A 60 2.08 18.75 -5.79
C LEU A 60 2.24 20.03 -4.98
N SER A 61 1.34 20.22 -4.04
CA SER A 61 1.42 21.30 -3.06
C SER A 61 2.55 21.03 -2.06
N THR A 62 2.96 22.07 -1.34
CA THR A 62 3.93 21.95 -0.25
C THR A 62 3.46 20.98 0.84
N THR A 63 2.14 20.89 1.07
CA THR A 63 1.53 19.93 1.99
C THR A 63 1.63 18.48 1.50
N ASP A 64 1.55 18.24 0.19
CA ASP A 64 1.71 16.89 -0.38
C ASP A 64 3.14 16.39 -0.23
N TRP A 65 4.12 17.25 -0.50
CA TRP A 65 5.54 16.95 -0.27
C TRP A 65 5.85 16.69 1.21
N LEU A 66 5.28 17.49 2.11
CA LEU A 66 5.45 17.26 3.55
C LEU A 66 4.85 15.91 3.97
N GLY A 67 3.65 15.59 3.49
CA GLY A 67 3.00 14.31 3.75
C GLY A 67 3.81 13.12 3.22
N ALA A 68 4.35 13.22 2.02
CA ALA A 68 5.22 12.20 1.43
C ALA A 68 6.50 11.98 2.25
N CYS A 69 7.15 13.07 2.66
CA CYS A 69 8.34 13.00 3.51
C CYS A 69 8.04 12.40 4.89
N VAL A 70 6.91 12.75 5.52
CA VAL A 70 6.50 12.18 6.82
C VAL A 70 6.18 10.69 6.68
N ALA A 71 5.48 10.28 5.62
CA ALA A 71 5.19 8.88 5.36
C ALA A 71 6.47 8.06 5.13
N LEU A 72 7.43 8.59 4.36
CA LEU A 72 8.76 7.99 4.18
C LEU A 72 9.53 7.91 5.50
N ALA A 73 9.55 8.98 6.30
CA ALA A 73 10.25 8.99 7.57
C ALA A 73 9.65 7.96 8.53
N GLY A 74 8.32 7.87 8.62
CA GLY A 74 7.63 6.85 9.41
C GLY A 74 8.00 5.43 8.98
N MET A 75 8.03 5.16 7.67
CA MET A 75 8.52 3.89 7.12
C MET A 75 9.96 3.61 7.55
N LEU A 76 10.87 4.58 7.38
CA LEU A 76 12.29 4.43 7.73
C LEU A 76 12.50 4.19 9.23
N ILE A 77 11.69 4.78 10.10
CA ILE A 77 11.72 4.55 11.55
C ILE A 77 11.31 3.09 11.85
N ILE A 78 10.24 2.59 11.22
CA ILE A 78 9.76 1.21 11.41
C ILE A 78 10.80 0.19 10.90
N ILE A 79 11.47 0.48 9.79
CA ILE A 79 12.52 -0.39 9.21
C ILE A 79 13.81 -0.31 10.01
N SER A 80 14.25 0.87 10.46
CA SER A 80 15.51 1.02 11.20
C SER A 80 15.50 0.35 12.58
N GLY A 81 14.33 0.25 13.22
CA GLY A 81 14.15 -0.56 14.44
C GLY A 81 14.12 -2.07 14.19
N TRP A 82 14.17 -2.52 12.93
CA TRP A 82 14.14 -3.93 12.57
C TRP A 82 15.54 -4.53 12.64
N LYS A 83 15.89 -5.10 13.80
CA LYS A 83 16.95 -6.11 13.85
C LYS A 83 16.37 -7.41 13.32
N ALA A 84 16.85 -7.86 12.15
CA ALA A 84 16.64 -9.23 11.72
C ALA A 84 17.28 -10.14 12.79
N ALA A 85 16.43 -10.88 13.51
CA ALA A 85 16.85 -11.92 14.43
C ALA A 85 16.95 -13.24 13.66
#